data_AF-A0A959GCK9-F1
#
_entry.id   AF-A0A959GCK9-F1
#
_cell.length_a   1.000
_cell.length_b   1.000
_cell.length_c   1.000
_cell.angle_alpha   90.00
_cell.angle_beta   90.00
_cell.angle_gamma   90.00
#
_symmetry.space_group_name_H-M   'P 1'
#
loop_
_entity.id
_entity.type
_entity.pdbx_description
1 polymer ?
#
loop_
_entity_poly.entity_id
_entity_poly.type
_entity_poly.pdbx_seq_one_letter_code
_entity_poly.pdbx_strand_id
1 'polypeptide(L)' 'MAEPLGRIHFAGEATIAAFHGTVHGAYLSGVREARTVIERR' A
#
# COMPACT_ATOMS: atom_id res chain seq x y z
N MET A 1 7.28 -6.42 -4.21
CA MET A 1 5.91 -6.12 -3.72
C MET A 1 5.02 -5.86 -4.92
N ALA A 2 3.70 -6.04 -4.80
CA ALA A 2 2.78 -5.90 -5.94
C ALA A 2 2.90 -4.51 -6.57
N GLU A 3 3.16 -4.47 -7.89
CA GLU A 3 3.18 -3.25 -8.67
C GLU A 3 1.75 -2.78 -8.96
N PRO A 4 1.49 -1.46 -9.03
CA PRO A 4 0.17 -0.94 -9.37
C PRO A 4 -0.23 -1.33 -10.80
N LEU A 5 -1.52 -1.56 -11.01
CA LEU A 5 -2.11 -1.85 -12.33
C LEU A 5 -2.89 -0.63 -12.84
N GLY A 6 -2.23 0.22 -13.61
CA GLY A 6 -2.81 1.48 -14.08
C GLY A 6 -3.14 2.41 -12.91
N ARG A 7 -4.43 2.70 -12.68
CA ARG A 7 -4.93 3.49 -11.53
C ARG A 7 -5.32 2.64 -10.31
N ILE A 8 -5.06 1.33 -10.35
CA ILE A 8 -5.32 0.41 -9.23
C ILE A 8 -4.05 0.25 -8.42
N HIS A 9 -4.14 0.59 -7.14
CA HIS A 9 -3.05 0.52 -6.17
C HIS A 9 -3.30 -0.59 -5.16
N PHE A 10 -2.23 -1.23 -4.69
CA PHE A 10 -2.30 -2.37 -3.77
C PHE A 10 -1.76 -2.01 -2.38
N ALA A 11 -2.65 -1.99 -1.40
CA ALA A 11 -2.37 -1.82 0.02
C ALA A 11 -2.84 -3.06 0.81
N GLY A 12 -2.57 -3.08 2.12
CA GLY A 12 -2.87 -4.20 3.01
C GLY A 12 -1.60 -4.81 3.59
N GLU A 13 -1.74 -5.56 4.68
CA GLU A 13 -0.59 -6.15 5.38
C GLU A 13 0.25 -7.06 4.47
N ALA A 14 -0.40 -7.77 3.54
CA ALA A 14 0.26 -8.68 2.62
C ALA A 14 1.18 -7.97 1.62
N THR A 15 1.07 -6.64 1.50
CA THR A 15 1.88 -5.84 0.60
C THR A 15 3.12 -5.26 1.28
N ILE A 16 3.34 -5.50 2.58
CA ILE A 16 4.51 -5.06 3.33
C ILE A 16 5.18 -6.19 4.13
N ALA A 17 6.34 -6.67 3.66
CA ALA A 17 7.05 -7.81 4.24
C ALA A 17 7.48 -7.59 5.71
N ALA A 18 7.86 -6.36 6.07
CA ALA A 18 8.32 -6.03 7.42
C ALA A 18 7.24 -6.15 8.51
N PHE A 19 5.96 -6.08 8.12
CA PHE A 19 4.81 -6.05 9.04
C PHE A 19 3.65 -6.94 8.57
N HIS A 20 3.98 -8.04 7.89
CA HIS A 20 3.01 -8.99 7.35
C HIS A 20 2.13 -9.58 8.47
N GLY A 21 0.83 -9.72 8.20
CA GLY A 21 -0.18 -10.23 9.13
C GLY A 21 -0.60 -9.26 10.23
N THR A 22 -0.14 -8.01 10.21
CA THR A 22 -0.42 -7.04 11.27
C THR A 22 -1.27 -5.86 10.81
N VAL A 23 -2.06 -5.30 11.72
CA VAL A 23 -2.82 -4.06 11.48
C VAL A 23 -1.88 -2.89 11.13
N HIS A 24 -0.70 -2.83 11.76
CA HIS A 24 0.29 -1.78 11.50
C HIS A 24 0.78 -1.83 10.04
N GLY A 25 1.02 -3.03 9.49
CA GLY A 25 1.36 -3.21 8.08
C GLY A 25 0.25 -2.76 7.14
N ALA A 26 -1.01 -3.08 7.45
CA ALA A 26 -2.16 -2.61 6.67
C ALA A 26 -2.28 -1.08 6.70
N TYR A 27 -2.08 -0.45 7.85
CA TYR A 27 -2.10 1.01 7.98
C TYR A 27 -0.98 1.68 7.18
N LEU A 28 0.27 1.26 7.36
CA LEU A 28 1.42 1.87 6.70
C LEU A 28 1.37 1.71 5.17
N SER A 29 1.00 0.52 4.67
CA SER A 29 0.83 0.29 3.24
C SER A 29 -0.30 1.14 2.64
N GLY A 30 -1.39 1.36 3.37
CA GLY A 30 -2.48 2.25 2.98
C GLY A 30 -2.05 3.71 2.86
N VAL A 31 -1.32 4.24 3.84
CA VAL A 31 -0.78 5.61 3.80
C VAL A 31 0.15 5.79 2.60
N ARG A 32 1.02 4.81 2.31
CA ARG A 32 1.93 4.82 1.15
C ARG A 32 1.18 4.94 -0.17
N GLU A 33 0.18 4.10 -0.40
CA GLU A 33 -0.57 4.12 -1.67
C GLU A 33 -1.47 5.36 -1.78
N ALA A 34 -2.08 5.81 -0.66
CA ALA A 34 -2.86 7.03 -0.63
C ALA A 34 -2.03 8.26 -1.04
N ARG A 35 -0.79 8.37 -0.55
CA ARG A 35 0.13 9.44 -0.97
C ARG A 35 0.40 9.40 -2.47
N THR A 36 0.65 8.22 -3.03
CA THR A 36 0.90 8.06 -4.46
C THR A 36 -0.30 8.52 -5.29
N VAL A 37 -1.52 8.19 -4.87
CA VAL A 37 -2.76 8.62 -5.54
C VAL A 37 -2.96 10.14 -5.46
N ILE A 38 -2.60 10.77 -4.34
CA ILE A 38 -2.73 12.22 -4.16
C ILE A 38 -1.69 12.98 -4.99
N GLU A 39 -0.43 12.52 -4.99
CA GLU A 39 0.70 13.20 -5.64
C GLU A 39 0.66 13.09 -7.18
N ARG A 40 0.06 12.03 -7.74
CA ARG A 40 0.00 11.78 -9.20
C ARG A 40 -1.34 12.18 -9.85
N ARG A 41 -2.02 13.21 -9.32
CA ARG A 41 -3.24 13.77 -9.92
C ARG A 41 -3.00 14.47 -11.26
#